data_AF-A0AAD9PEB8-F1
#
_entry.id   AF-A0AAD9PEB8-F1
#
_cell.length_a   1.000
_cell.length_b   1.000
_cell.length_c   1.000
_cell.angle_alpha   90.00
_cell.angle_beta   90.00
_cell.angle_gamma   90.00
#
_symmetry.space_group_name_H-M   'P 1'
#
loop_
_entity.id
_entity.type
_entity.pdbx_description
1 polymer ?
#
loop_
_entity_poly.entity_id
_entity_poly.type
_entity_poly.pdbx_seq_one_letter_code
_entity_poly.pdbx_strand_id
1 'polypeptide(L)'
;MIYCTHPKHQNEMPVSTVNSAVTTTRCRPKLYLSLNIQNNVEIYSKSQFIMVTRIYDNLLKVDVKLLDPIVLKLQVDELVIAYQLSHLYYANNKPRETVVRKKNVHSSQVCRFNSSVRVTCGYNSQDKSTEQGFCCPCDANSTLLGERCVYPQSTAPLTSSIHCVQYDPLWYSVNRLQVPHYEHTVHVRVYQLHRLHHKSATPLGSVSVGTNQAVDVSSSQNIEAKYIGPEVNKRTSVRLDTARKRLFIPALFTSLVSQSIPPQAKGNVGEFLLVDKRHINMGGTECNKIGAGISAYHMLRHKCGLTSQCFDNQPVHFWNHDKKCELEGKPGSYFVNNVAPLARKALVRNRQTKEVSLQFAVVQPLSISVLLTIDASNITLLHKGLSGEIVEVTMSSDGRHTELVVHVVNTGLVSARFGVDVHRCSHNVAAKSAGHTVVISPQWSAYFTLTLVTDHDSDQELITCTVVLQNADQRTVSQRAVHFKMYDHCFCLGMCQCICATDGSLKCRMELSPMAANKQQTTGNVLLKFTWAGQILLCSTFAVLLLLGTIKAVLGAFVSQKVAYVGISDFYDTPLEKYYEPELRGEPVLYNDLGVPIHPETYV
;
A
#
# COMPACT_ATOMS: atom_id res chain seq x y z
N MET A 1 15.51 2.14 -11.37
CA MET A 1 16.37 3.30 -11.70
C MET A 1 17.48 3.38 -10.65
N ILE A 2 18.71 3.69 -11.06
CA ILE A 2 19.81 3.94 -10.13
C ILE A 2 19.72 5.42 -9.73
N TYR A 3 19.38 5.72 -8.48
CA TYR A 3 19.38 7.09 -7.96
C TYR A 3 20.63 7.27 -7.08
N CYS A 4 21.39 8.34 -7.34
CA CYS A 4 22.54 8.73 -6.52
C CYS A 4 22.08 9.87 -5.61
N THR A 5 22.23 9.72 -4.30
CA THR A 5 21.91 10.78 -3.33
C THR A 5 23.12 11.68 -3.14
N HIS A 6 22.98 12.99 -3.38
CA HIS A 6 23.98 13.97 -2.96
C HIS A 6 23.88 14.22 -1.45
N PRO A 7 25.01 14.34 -0.71
CA PRO A 7 24.97 14.81 0.66
C PRO A 7 24.45 16.26 0.70
N LYS A 8 23.51 16.55 1.62
CA LYS A 8 22.97 17.89 1.85
C LYS A 8 24.09 18.80 2.38
N HIS A 9 24.32 19.92 1.70
CA HIS A 9 25.14 21.03 2.21
C HIS A 9 24.53 21.60 3.50
N GLN A 10 25.31 21.62 4.58
CA GLN A 10 25.12 22.55 5.69
C GLN A 10 25.96 23.82 5.43
N ASN A 11 25.44 24.96 5.89
CA ASN A 11 25.82 26.32 5.54
C ASN A 11 27.27 26.74 5.86
N GLU A 12 27.68 27.73 5.06
CA GLU A 12 28.88 28.57 4.97
C GLU A 12 29.59 29.04 6.25
N MET A 13 30.95 28.98 6.26
CA MET A 13 31.89 30.12 6.38
C MET A 13 33.38 29.68 6.23
N PRO A 14 34.38 30.58 6.01
CA PRO A 14 35.25 30.50 4.82
C PRO A 14 36.67 29.93 5.00
N VAL A 15 37.15 29.34 3.89
CA VAL A 15 38.51 29.32 3.32
C VAL A 15 39.70 28.96 4.23
N SER A 16 40.18 27.73 4.10
CA SER A 16 41.54 27.45 3.58
C SER A 16 41.80 25.94 3.49
N THR A 17 42.64 25.55 2.52
CA THR A 17 43.11 24.20 2.16
C THR A 17 42.15 23.31 1.36
N VAL A 18 42.37 23.35 0.04
CA VAL A 18 41.83 22.41 -0.95
C VAL A 18 42.52 21.06 -0.74
N ASN A 19 41.84 20.16 -0.01
CA ASN A 19 41.97 18.73 -0.23
C ASN A 19 40.70 18.29 -0.95
N SER A 20 40.81 18.04 -2.25
CA SER A 20 39.73 17.55 -3.09
C SER A 20 39.33 16.14 -2.65
N ALA A 21 38.47 16.06 -1.63
CA ALA A 21 37.80 14.82 -1.26
C ALA A 21 36.89 14.42 -2.42
N VAL A 22 37.28 13.37 -3.15
CA VAL A 22 36.41 12.69 -4.12
C VAL A 22 35.19 12.20 -3.36
N THR A 23 34.09 12.93 -3.47
CA THR A 23 32.79 12.55 -2.91
C THR A 23 32.27 11.41 -3.78
N THR A 24 32.59 10.18 -3.37
CA THR A 24 32.08 8.96 -4.01
C THR A 24 30.55 8.94 -3.87
N THR A 25 29.86 9.19 -4.98
CA THR A 25 28.40 9.18 -5.03
C THR A 25 27.94 7.73 -4.91
N ARG A 26 27.34 7.38 -3.77
CA ARG A 26 26.84 6.02 -3.51
C ARG A 26 25.48 5.86 -4.18
N CYS A 27 25.45 5.24 -5.34
CA CYS A 27 24.22 4.96 -6.05
C CYS A 27 23.61 3.63 -5.57
N ARG A 28 22.29 3.59 -5.36
CA ARG A 28 21.59 2.37 -4.95
C ARG A 28 20.48 2.01 -5.94
N PRO A 29 20.29 0.71 -6.23
CA PRO A 29 19.19 0.27 -7.08
C PRO A 29 17.86 0.46 -6.35
N LYS A 30 16.87 1.02 -7.04
CA LYS A 30 15.52 1.21 -6.53
C LYS A 30 14.48 0.67 -7.51
N LEU A 31 13.47 -0.01 -6.95
CA LEU A 31 12.25 -0.43 -7.63
C LEU A 31 11.18 0.65 -7.47
N TYR A 32 10.56 1.03 -8.58
CA TYR A 32 9.49 2.03 -8.62
C TYR A 32 8.20 1.37 -9.05
N LEU A 33 7.14 1.56 -8.28
CA LEU A 33 5.80 1.05 -8.55
C LEU A 33 4.82 2.22 -8.54
N SER A 34 4.05 2.37 -9.62
CA SER A 34 2.96 3.33 -9.69
C SER A 34 1.64 2.58 -9.51
N LEU A 35 0.94 2.88 -8.42
CA LEU A 35 -0.35 2.28 -8.09
C LEU A 35 -1.45 3.28 -8.43
N ASN A 36 -2.31 2.94 -9.38
CA ASN A 36 -3.51 3.73 -9.69
C ASN A 36 -4.72 3.06 -9.03
N ILE A 37 -5.27 3.74 -8.03
CA ILE A 37 -6.39 3.27 -7.21
C ILE A 37 -7.64 4.03 -7.67
N GLN A 38 -8.63 3.30 -8.16
CA GLN A 38 -9.94 3.86 -8.46
C GLN A 38 -10.83 3.80 -7.22
N ASN A 39 -11.52 4.90 -6.91
CA ASN A 39 -12.52 4.93 -5.83
C ASN A 39 -13.66 3.93 -6.12
N ASN A 40 -13.64 2.78 -5.44
CA ASN A 40 -14.69 1.77 -5.47
C ASN A 40 -14.96 1.23 -4.06
N VAL A 41 -16.24 1.11 -3.70
CA VAL A 41 -16.77 0.72 -2.38
C VAL A 41 -16.19 -0.62 -1.88
N GLU A 42 -15.91 -1.55 -2.78
CA GLU A 42 -15.33 -2.86 -2.44
C GLU A 42 -13.91 -2.74 -1.86
N ILE A 43 -13.11 -1.82 -2.37
CA ILE A 43 -11.71 -1.61 -1.96
C ILE A 43 -11.61 -1.16 -0.50
N TYR A 44 -12.61 -0.43 -0.02
CA TYR A 44 -12.67 0.06 1.37
C TYR A 44 -13.04 -1.00 2.39
N SER A 45 -13.51 -2.16 1.95
CA SER A 45 -14.04 -3.20 2.84
C SER A 45 -13.03 -4.28 3.20
N LYS A 46 -12.01 -4.49 2.36
CA LYS A 46 -11.06 -5.60 2.46
C LYS A 46 -9.66 -5.18 2.03
N SER A 47 -8.64 -5.81 2.62
CA SER A 47 -7.28 -5.68 2.10
C SER A 47 -7.17 -6.33 0.73
N GLN A 48 -6.52 -5.65 -0.21
CA GLN A 48 -6.16 -6.20 -1.52
C GLN A 48 -4.70 -6.65 -1.54
N PHE A 49 -4.41 -7.69 -2.31
CA PHE A 49 -3.07 -8.22 -2.46
C PHE A 49 -2.64 -8.15 -3.92
N ILE A 50 -1.52 -7.49 -4.18
CA ILE A 50 -0.92 -7.38 -5.51
C ILE A 50 0.40 -8.13 -5.50
N MET A 51 0.54 -9.14 -6.35
CA MET A 51 1.78 -9.90 -6.49
C MET A 51 2.58 -9.39 -7.69
N VAL A 52 3.77 -8.86 -7.42
CA VAL A 52 4.74 -8.39 -8.41
C VAL A 52 5.75 -9.51 -8.65
N THR A 53 5.68 -10.13 -9.83
CA THR A 53 6.57 -11.24 -10.23
C THR A 53 7.53 -10.89 -11.36
N ARG A 54 7.24 -9.82 -12.09
CA ARG A 54 8.03 -9.30 -13.21
C ARG A 54 8.14 -7.79 -13.07
N ILE A 55 9.28 -7.25 -13.51
CA ILE A 55 9.55 -5.83 -13.53
C ILE A 55 10.22 -5.46 -14.85
N TYR A 56 10.09 -4.20 -15.25
CA TYR A 56 10.81 -3.67 -16.39
C TYR A 56 12.20 -3.18 -15.97
N ASP A 57 13.26 -3.79 -16.51
CA ASP A 57 14.62 -3.31 -16.30
C ASP A 57 14.94 -2.20 -17.31
N ASN A 58 15.09 -0.98 -16.80
CA ASN A 58 15.35 0.19 -17.62
C ASN A 58 16.77 0.23 -18.22
N LEU A 59 17.74 -0.51 -17.66
CA LEU A 59 19.11 -0.56 -18.19
C LEU A 59 19.16 -1.45 -19.43
N LEU A 60 18.56 -2.64 -19.32
CA LEU A 60 18.56 -3.63 -20.40
C LEU A 60 17.36 -3.50 -21.34
N LYS A 61 16.38 -2.66 -20.98
CA LYS A 61 15.12 -2.41 -21.73
C LYS A 61 14.29 -3.68 -21.94
N VAL A 62 14.26 -4.56 -20.95
CA VAL A 62 13.58 -5.86 -21.01
C VAL A 62 12.75 -6.12 -19.76
N ASP A 63 11.69 -6.91 -19.91
CA ASP A 63 10.94 -7.44 -18.76
C ASP A 63 11.68 -8.62 -18.14
N VAL A 64 11.90 -8.54 -16.83
CA VAL A 64 12.69 -9.50 -16.07
C VAL A 64 11.85 -10.07 -14.94
N LYS A 65 11.99 -11.38 -14.70
CA LYS A 65 11.30 -12.07 -13.60
C LYS A 65 12.09 -11.90 -12.30
N LEU A 66 11.39 -11.73 -11.20
CA LEU A 66 11.99 -11.75 -9.86
C LEU A 66 12.19 -13.19 -9.40
N LEU A 67 13.33 -13.48 -8.74
CA LEU A 67 13.54 -14.76 -8.06
C LEU A 67 12.50 -14.93 -6.94
N ASP A 68 12.43 -13.91 -6.07
CA ASP A 68 11.49 -13.80 -4.96
C ASP A 68 10.46 -12.70 -5.29
N PRO A 69 9.18 -13.05 -5.52
CA PRO A 69 8.13 -12.07 -5.78
C PRO A 69 7.89 -11.11 -4.62
N ILE A 70 7.44 -9.90 -4.94
CA ILE A 70 7.02 -8.91 -3.94
C ILE A 70 5.50 -8.94 -3.85
N VAL A 71 4.96 -8.92 -2.64
CA VAL A 71 3.51 -8.83 -2.40
C VAL A 71 3.21 -7.52 -1.70
N LEU A 72 2.32 -6.74 -2.29
CA LEU A 72 1.76 -5.54 -1.70
C LEU A 72 0.43 -5.89 -1.07
N LYS A 73 0.26 -5.64 0.23
CA LYS A 73 -1.03 -5.63 0.89
C LYS A 73 -1.50 -4.18 1.00
N LEU A 74 -2.53 -3.85 0.24
CA LEU A 74 -3.15 -2.53 0.22
C LEU A 74 -4.38 -2.53 1.12
N GLN A 75 -4.51 -1.50 1.93
CA GLN A 75 -5.72 -1.17 2.66
C GLN A 75 -6.01 0.31 2.43
N VAL A 76 -7.18 0.60 1.86
CA VAL A 76 -7.56 1.94 1.43
C VAL A 76 -8.73 2.38 2.30
N ASP A 77 -8.63 3.57 2.88
CA ASP A 77 -9.73 4.19 3.61
C ASP A 77 -10.73 4.83 2.63
N GLU A 78 -11.99 4.98 3.04
CA GLU A 78 -13.01 5.65 2.23
C GLU A 78 -12.58 7.09 1.91
N LEU A 79 -12.67 7.51 0.64
CA LEU A 79 -12.45 8.90 0.26
C LEU A 79 -13.67 9.73 0.66
N VAL A 80 -13.46 10.68 1.57
CA VAL A 80 -14.54 11.51 2.13
C VAL A 80 -14.29 12.99 1.94
N ILE A 81 -15.37 13.77 1.93
CA ILE A 81 -15.34 15.22 2.09
C ILE A 81 -15.69 15.53 3.54
N ALA A 82 -14.72 16.07 4.28
CA ALA A 82 -14.87 16.41 5.68
C ALA A 82 -15.18 17.90 5.86
N TYR A 83 -16.18 18.21 6.67
CA TYR A 83 -16.50 19.56 7.14
C TYR A 83 -16.28 19.61 8.64
N GLN A 84 -15.22 20.31 9.06
CA GLN A 84 -15.00 20.56 10.48
C GLN A 84 -16.14 21.42 11.04
N LEU A 85 -16.58 21.12 12.25
CA LEU A 85 -17.68 21.80 12.92
C LEU A 85 -17.16 22.79 13.96
N SER A 86 -17.72 23.99 13.97
CA SER A 86 -17.51 24.95 15.04
C SER A 86 -18.83 25.27 15.71
N HIS A 87 -18.92 24.94 16.99
CA HIS A 87 -20.08 25.25 17.80
C HIS A 87 -20.32 26.76 17.88
N LEU A 88 -21.57 27.16 17.72
CA LEU A 88 -21.98 28.56 17.86
C LEU A 88 -22.75 28.77 19.16
N TYR A 89 -23.89 28.10 19.30
CA TYR A 89 -24.79 28.23 20.46
C TYR A 89 -25.82 27.08 20.45
N TYR A 90 -26.67 27.03 21.46
CA TYR A 90 -27.77 26.06 21.55
C TYR A 90 -29.11 26.69 21.20
N ALA A 91 -29.91 25.99 20.40
CA ALA A 91 -31.28 26.37 20.08
C ALA A 91 -32.27 25.37 20.65
N ASN A 92 -33.36 25.84 21.25
CA ASN A 92 -34.39 24.94 21.76
C ASN A 92 -35.18 24.29 20.62
N ASN A 93 -35.61 23.04 20.80
CA ASN A 93 -36.40 22.31 19.80
C ASN A 93 -37.72 23.00 19.45
N LYS A 94 -38.43 23.51 20.47
CA LYS A 94 -39.65 24.32 20.32
C LYS A 94 -39.97 25.02 21.63
N PRO A 95 -39.65 26.32 21.77
CA PRO A 95 -40.24 27.14 22.81
C PRO A 95 -41.76 27.13 22.67
N ARG A 96 -42.47 27.10 23.80
CA ARG A 96 -43.93 27.09 23.84
C ARG A 96 -44.41 28.12 24.82
N GLU A 97 -45.50 28.76 24.44
CA GLU A 97 -46.24 29.61 25.34
C GLU A 97 -47.19 28.74 26.18
N THR A 98 -47.19 28.94 27.49
CA THR A 98 -48.23 28.45 28.40
C THR A 98 -48.98 29.62 29.01
N VAL A 99 -50.31 29.58 28.91
CA VAL A 99 -51.17 30.67 29.38
C VAL A 99 -51.90 30.22 30.64
N VAL A 100 -51.67 30.91 31.74
CA VAL A 100 -52.35 30.68 33.02
C VAL A 100 -53.41 31.76 33.21
N ARG A 101 -54.68 31.39 33.08
CA ARG A 101 -55.80 32.28 33.40
C ARG A 101 -56.02 32.28 34.92
N LYS A 102 -55.98 33.46 35.54
CA LYS A 102 -56.37 33.62 36.95
C LYS A 102 -57.69 34.39 37.00
N LYS A 103 -58.73 33.74 37.57
CA LYS A 103 -59.97 34.41 37.97
C LYS A 103 -59.73 35.00 39.36
N ASN A 104 -59.83 36.31 39.50
CA ASN A 104 -59.71 36.89 40.83
C ASN A 104 -60.86 36.42 41.72
N VAL A 105 -60.63 36.29 43.02
CA VAL A 105 -61.67 36.42 44.03
C VAL A 105 -61.15 37.59 44.87
N HIS A 106 -61.76 38.76 44.68
CA HIS A 106 -61.57 39.99 45.45
C HIS A 106 -60.22 40.76 45.44
N SER A 107 -59.20 40.43 44.64
CA SER A 107 -58.03 41.33 44.52
C SER A 107 -57.63 41.62 43.08
N SER A 108 -57.84 42.85 42.64
CA SER A 108 -57.40 43.41 41.35
C SER A 108 -55.87 43.58 41.25
N GLN A 109 -55.08 42.69 41.85
CA GLN A 109 -53.65 42.86 42.10
C GLN A 109 -52.74 41.81 41.44
N VAL A 110 -53.29 40.72 40.91
CA VAL A 110 -52.49 39.59 40.36
C VAL A 110 -51.54 39.99 39.24
N CYS A 111 -51.83 41.07 38.50
CA CYS A 111 -50.99 41.54 37.40
C CYS A 111 -50.37 42.92 37.59
N ARG A 112 -50.52 43.51 38.78
CA ARG A 112 -49.85 44.76 39.15
C ARG A 112 -48.45 44.53 39.72
N PHE A 113 -48.14 43.32 40.17
CA PHE A 113 -46.86 43.01 40.80
C PHE A 113 -46.04 42.03 39.96
N ASN A 114 -44.82 42.44 39.58
CA ASN A 114 -43.86 41.62 38.83
C ASN A 114 -43.53 40.29 39.56
N SER A 115 -43.76 40.22 40.87
CA SER A 115 -43.68 39.01 41.69
C SER A 115 -44.65 37.90 41.29
N SER A 116 -45.85 38.23 40.79
CA SER A 116 -46.87 37.23 40.43
C SER A 116 -46.52 36.46 39.15
N VAL A 117 -45.86 37.11 38.19
CA VAL A 117 -45.33 36.48 36.98
C VAL A 117 -44.18 35.53 37.35
N ARG A 118 -43.26 35.99 38.21
CA ARG A 118 -42.12 35.17 38.69
C ARG A 118 -42.56 33.91 39.44
N VAL A 119 -43.58 34.02 40.31
CA VAL A 119 -44.11 32.85 41.04
C VAL A 119 -44.83 31.88 40.10
N THR A 120 -45.52 32.39 39.08
CA THR A 120 -46.36 31.55 38.21
C THR A 120 -45.56 30.89 37.07
N CYS A 121 -44.64 31.62 36.44
CA CYS A 121 -43.80 31.11 35.36
C CYS A 121 -42.55 30.40 35.85
N GLY A 122 -42.14 30.66 37.11
CA GLY A 122 -40.87 30.20 37.66
C GLY A 122 -39.77 31.25 37.54
N TYR A 123 -38.63 30.94 38.16
CA TYR A 123 -37.42 31.75 38.09
C TYR A 123 -36.25 30.86 37.66
N ASN A 124 -35.51 31.28 36.64
CA ASN A 124 -34.28 30.60 36.21
C ASN A 124 -33.11 31.50 36.58
N SER A 125 -32.33 31.07 37.56
CA SER A 125 -31.25 31.86 38.18
C SER A 125 -30.06 32.12 37.26
N GLN A 126 -29.97 31.43 36.12
CA GLN A 126 -28.86 31.59 35.16
C GLN A 126 -29.11 32.65 34.08
N ASP A 127 -30.35 33.08 33.88
CA ASP A 127 -30.70 34.13 32.92
C ASP A 127 -30.97 35.43 33.69
N LYS A 128 -30.10 36.44 33.52
CA LYS A 128 -30.27 37.76 34.16
C LYS A 128 -31.49 38.53 33.63
N SER A 129 -32.18 38.03 32.59
CA SER A 129 -33.47 38.57 32.18
C SER A 129 -34.57 38.07 33.13
N THR A 130 -35.11 38.99 33.93
CA THR A 130 -35.94 38.70 35.11
C THR A 130 -37.41 38.38 34.80
N GLU A 131 -37.75 38.06 33.56
CA GLU A 131 -39.14 37.95 33.11
C GLU A 131 -39.34 36.70 32.25
N GLN A 132 -39.71 35.56 32.84
CA GLN A 132 -40.05 34.34 32.10
C GLN A 132 -41.41 34.39 31.38
N GLY A 133 -41.93 35.60 31.22
CA GLY A 133 -43.29 35.84 30.80
C GLY A 133 -43.74 37.26 31.11
N PHE A 134 -44.99 37.54 30.78
CA PHE A 134 -45.64 38.82 31.07
C PHE A 134 -47.10 38.58 31.49
N CYS A 135 -47.72 39.58 32.12
CA CYS A 135 -49.15 39.56 32.35
C CYS A 135 -49.91 40.47 31.38
N CYS A 136 -51.09 40.00 30.98
CA CYS A 136 -52.11 40.74 30.28
C CYS A 136 -53.32 40.99 31.21
N PRO A 137 -53.53 42.24 31.66
CA PRO A 137 -54.74 42.62 32.35
C PRO A 137 -55.92 42.72 31.36
N CYS A 138 -57.12 42.47 31.86
CA CYS A 138 -58.36 42.65 31.12
C CYS A 138 -58.94 44.05 31.41
N ASP A 139 -58.90 44.94 30.42
CA ASP A 139 -59.35 46.33 30.50
C ASP A 139 -60.51 46.54 29.50
N ALA A 140 -61.36 47.55 29.72
CA ALA A 140 -62.59 47.76 28.94
C ALA A 140 -62.39 47.92 27.42
N ASN A 141 -61.18 48.28 26.97
CA ASN A 141 -60.78 48.41 25.57
C ASN A 141 -59.80 47.31 25.09
N SER A 142 -59.49 46.31 25.92
CA SER A 142 -58.55 45.25 25.55
C SER A 142 -59.25 43.94 25.17
N THR A 143 -58.61 43.20 24.29
CA THR A 143 -58.97 41.82 23.95
C THR A 143 -58.00 40.87 24.63
N LEU A 144 -58.52 39.91 25.38
CA LEU A 144 -57.74 38.86 26.02
C LEU A 144 -57.95 37.56 25.23
N LEU A 145 -56.90 37.03 24.60
CA LEU A 145 -56.96 35.77 23.86
C LEU A 145 -58.05 35.75 22.76
N GLY A 146 -58.28 36.88 22.10
CA GLY A 146 -59.30 37.04 21.05
C GLY A 146 -60.71 37.35 21.55
N GLU A 147 -60.96 37.35 22.87
CA GLU A 147 -62.26 37.69 23.46
C GLU A 147 -62.24 39.15 23.98
N ARG A 148 -63.35 39.88 23.79
CA ARG A 148 -63.50 41.22 24.39
C ARG A 148 -63.68 41.10 25.90
N CYS A 149 -62.90 41.88 26.63
CA CYS A 149 -63.06 42.01 28.07
C CYS A 149 -64.43 42.60 28.41
N VAL A 150 -65.25 41.83 29.14
CA VAL A 150 -66.54 42.31 29.67
C VAL A 150 -66.29 42.88 31.06
N TYR A 151 -66.49 44.18 31.22
CA TYR A 151 -66.42 44.81 32.54
C TYR A 151 -67.68 44.44 33.34
N PRO A 152 -67.56 43.75 34.49
CA PRO A 152 -68.73 43.39 35.27
C PRO A 152 -69.26 44.61 36.03
N GLN A 153 -70.58 44.80 35.98
CA GLN A 153 -71.24 46.01 36.50
C GLN A 153 -71.31 46.14 38.05
N SER A 154 -70.69 45.29 38.86
CA SER A 154 -70.32 45.67 40.26
C SER A 154 -69.63 44.62 41.13
N THR A 155 -69.56 43.32 40.80
CA THR A 155 -68.94 42.33 41.74
C THR A 155 -68.19 41.17 41.09
N ALA A 156 -68.15 41.07 39.76
CA ALA A 156 -67.40 39.98 39.14
C ALA A 156 -65.90 40.30 39.06
N PRO A 157 -65.04 39.30 39.24
CA PRO A 157 -63.60 39.50 39.25
C PRO A 157 -63.04 39.82 37.86
N LEU A 158 -62.20 40.86 37.78
CA LEU A 158 -61.35 41.13 36.62
C LEU A 158 -60.50 39.89 36.33
N THR A 159 -60.62 39.37 35.11
CA THR A 159 -59.80 38.26 34.62
C THR A 159 -58.43 38.78 34.19
N SER A 160 -57.39 37.99 34.40
CA SER A 160 -56.06 38.29 33.87
C SER A 160 -55.38 37.02 33.41
N SER A 161 -54.52 37.11 32.39
CA SER A 161 -53.72 35.99 31.93
C SER A 161 -52.24 36.26 32.12
N ILE A 162 -51.54 35.25 32.62
CA ILE A 162 -50.08 35.23 32.70
C ILE A 162 -49.59 34.33 31.57
N HIS A 163 -48.70 34.88 30.73
CA HIS A 163 -48.15 34.20 29.57
C HIS A 163 -46.70 33.86 29.86
N CYS A 164 -46.39 32.56 29.95
CA CYS A 164 -45.07 32.05 30.29
C CYS A 164 -44.42 31.41 29.06
N VAL A 165 -43.10 31.54 28.92
CA VAL A 165 -42.33 30.82 27.90
C VAL A 165 -41.67 29.60 28.53
N GLN A 166 -42.03 28.42 28.04
CA GLN A 166 -41.42 27.16 28.43
C GLN A 166 -40.59 26.58 27.29
N TYR A 167 -39.49 25.94 27.63
CA TYR A 167 -38.57 25.34 26.66
C TYR A 167 -38.72 23.81 26.65
N ASP A 168 -38.62 23.23 25.47
CA ASP A 168 -38.59 21.78 25.28
C ASP A 168 -37.34 21.19 25.98
N PRO A 169 -37.39 19.98 26.58
CA PRO A 169 -36.20 19.31 27.08
C PRO A 169 -35.15 19.02 25.99
N LEU A 170 -35.55 18.90 24.72
CA LEU A 170 -34.63 18.76 23.59
C LEU A 170 -34.07 20.12 23.15
N TRP A 171 -32.76 20.15 23.00
CA TRP A 171 -32.03 21.25 22.40
C TRP A 171 -31.22 20.76 21.22
N TYR A 172 -30.72 21.71 20.44
CA TYR A 172 -29.82 21.44 19.33
C TYR A 172 -28.55 22.26 19.50
N SER A 173 -27.41 21.60 19.36
CA SER A 173 -26.14 22.23 19.12
C SER A 173 -26.13 22.81 17.70
N VAL A 174 -26.02 24.12 17.58
CA VAL A 174 -25.97 24.82 16.30
C VAL A 174 -24.52 25.03 15.90
N ASN A 175 -24.13 24.42 14.79
CA ASN A 175 -22.74 24.35 14.35
C ASN A 175 -22.57 25.02 12.98
N ARG A 176 -21.48 25.78 12.85
CA ARG A 176 -20.97 26.27 11.57
C ARG A 176 -20.16 25.16 10.89
N LEU A 177 -20.39 24.97 9.60
CA LEU A 177 -19.55 24.12 8.75
C LEU A 177 -18.33 24.95 8.31
N GLN A 178 -17.14 24.41 8.51
CA GLN A 178 -15.90 25.00 7.98
C GLN A 178 -15.68 24.63 6.51
N VAL A 179 -14.66 25.23 5.89
CA VAL A 179 -14.29 24.94 4.49
C VAL A 179 -14.00 23.44 4.34
N PRO A 180 -14.60 22.76 3.34
CA PRO A 180 -14.40 21.32 3.18
C PRO A 180 -13.01 20.99 2.65
N HIS A 181 -12.47 19.88 3.13
CA HIS A 181 -11.26 19.24 2.59
C HIS A 181 -11.52 17.75 2.33
N TYR A 182 -10.69 17.16 1.47
CA TYR A 182 -10.72 15.73 1.20
C TYR A 182 -9.88 14.99 2.22
N GLU A 183 -10.42 13.92 2.80
CA GLU A 183 -9.70 13.00 3.67
C GLU A 183 -9.63 11.63 3.03
N HIS A 184 -8.41 11.11 2.93
CA HIS A 184 -8.15 9.79 2.36
C HIS A 184 -6.78 9.30 2.79
N THR A 185 -6.68 8.01 3.08
CA THR A 185 -5.43 7.35 3.48
C THR A 185 -5.31 6.00 2.78
N VAL A 186 -4.10 5.70 2.31
CA VAL A 186 -3.71 4.44 1.72
C VAL A 186 -2.60 3.84 2.57
N HIS A 187 -2.86 2.65 3.10
CA HIS A 187 -1.89 1.86 3.84
C HIS A 187 -1.32 0.79 2.92
N VAL A 188 0.00 0.78 2.78
CA VAL A 188 0.75 -0.19 1.98
C VAL A 188 1.68 -0.97 2.89
N ARG A 189 1.51 -2.29 2.93
CA ARG A 189 2.49 -3.21 3.54
C ARG A 189 3.16 -4.03 2.44
N VAL A 190 4.48 -4.15 2.50
CA VAL A 190 5.27 -4.83 1.48
C VAL A 190 5.90 -6.08 2.07
N TYR A 191 5.79 -7.19 1.36
CA TYR A 191 6.35 -8.48 1.73
C TYR A 191 7.19 -9.04 0.59
N GLN A 192 8.25 -9.78 0.92
CA GLN A 192 9.02 -10.57 -0.04
C GLN A 192 8.70 -12.06 0.18
N LEU A 193 8.32 -12.75 -0.89
CA LEU A 193 8.02 -14.18 -0.86
C LEU A 193 9.26 -14.99 -1.21
N HIS A 194 9.72 -15.82 -0.29
CA HIS A 194 10.84 -16.73 -0.52
C HIS A 194 10.33 -18.05 -1.11
N ARG A 195 10.70 -18.32 -2.36
CA ARG A 195 10.26 -19.56 -3.04
C ARG A 195 10.99 -20.80 -2.54
N LEU A 196 12.23 -20.65 -2.10
CA LEU A 196 13.13 -21.75 -1.71
C LEU A 196 12.89 -22.27 -0.28
N HIS A 197 12.35 -21.42 0.61
CA HIS A 197 12.06 -21.79 1.99
C HIS A 197 10.54 -21.80 2.24
N HIS A 198 9.90 -22.93 1.94
CA HIS A 198 8.50 -23.25 2.31
C HIS A 198 7.48 -22.11 2.17
N LYS A 199 7.53 -21.34 1.06
CA LYS A 199 6.59 -20.22 0.79
C LYS A 199 6.47 -19.22 1.95
N SER A 200 7.57 -18.97 2.67
CA SER A 200 7.60 -17.98 3.74
C SER A 200 7.58 -16.55 3.18
N ALA A 201 6.91 -15.64 3.88
CA ALA A 201 6.81 -14.23 3.54
C ALA A 201 7.51 -13.38 4.59
N THR A 202 8.53 -12.61 4.19
CA THR A 202 9.23 -11.67 5.08
C THR A 202 8.66 -10.26 4.90
N PRO A 203 8.29 -9.56 5.98
CA PRO A 203 7.84 -8.17 5.89
C PRO A 203 9.03 -7.25 5.61
N LEU A 204 8.97 -6.48 4.52
CA LEU A 204 9.98 -5.47 4.20
C LEU A 204 9.70 -4.12 4.90
N GLY A 205 8.42 -3.84 5.14
CA GLY A 205 7.98 -2.66 5.89
C GLY A 205 6.57 -2.23 5.51
N SER A 206 6.15 -1.10 6.10
CA SER A 206 4.84 -0.51 5.88
C SER A 206 4.91 1.00 5.84
N VAL A 207 4.05 1.60 5.02
CA VAL A 207 3.91 3.05 4.86
C VAL A 207 2.43 3.42 4.76
N SER A 208 2.08 4.62 5.21
CA SER A 208 0.72 5.15 5.18
C SER A 208 0.76 6.56 4.60
N VAL A 209 0.09 6.76 3.47
CA VAL A 209 0.10 8.04 2.76
C VAL A 209 -1.32 8.48 2.42
N GLY A 210 -1.55 9.78 2.37
CA GLY A 210 -2.89 10.33 2.21
C GLY A 210 -2.90 11.84 2.02
N THR A 211 -4.07 12.44 2.14
CA THR A 211 -4.24 13.90 1.97
C THR A 211 -3.56 14.71 3.07
N ASN A 212 -3.52 14.19 4.30
CA ASN A 212 -2.87 14.84 5.45
C ASN A 212 -1.38 14.51 5.56
N GLN A 213 -0.93 13.42 4.93
CA GLN A 213 0.46 12.97 4.92
C GLN A 213 0.83 12.48 3.52
N ALA A 214 1.30 13.40 2.68
CA ALA A 214 1.54 13.10 1.27
C ALA A 214 2.77 12.21 1.03
N VAL A 215 3.72 12.15 1.96
CA VAL A 215 4.91 11.31 1.87
C VAL A 215 5.12 10.59 3.19
N ASP A 216 5.45 9.31 3.10
CA ASP A 216 5.79 8.49 4.26
C ASP A 216 6.95 7.55 3.93
N VAL A 217 7.79 7.30 4.92
CA VAL A 217 8.98 6.45 4.81
C VAL A 217 8.94 5.42 5.91
N SER A 218 9.13 4.15 5.54
CA SER A 218 9.17 3.05 6.51
C SER A 218 10.25 3.27 7.57
N SER A 219 10.07 2.69 8.76
CA SER A 219 11.05 2.76 9.85
C SER A 219 12.43 2.22 9.46
N SER A 220 12.48 1.23 8.58
CA SER A 220 13.71 0.64 8.02
C SER A 220 14.34 1.48 6.91
N GLN A 221 13.71 2.58 6.48
CA GLN A 221 14.09 3.44 5.35
C GLN A 221 14.23 2.71 4.00
N ASN A 222 13.69 1.49 3.89
CA ASN A 222 13.76 0.68 2.67
C ASN A 222 12.57 0.92 1.73
N ILE A 223 11.51 1.56 2.23
CA ILE A 223 10.29 1.86 1.47
C ILE A 223 9.92 3.32 1.69
N GLU A 224 9.60 4.00 0.60
CA GLU A 224 9.06 5.36 0.56
C GLU A 224 7.80 5.35 -0.31
N ALA A 225 6.73 5.97 0.17
CA ALA A 225 5.52 6.18 -0.61
C ALA A 225 5.23 7.67 -0.75
N LYS A 226 4.72 8.05 -1.92
CA LYS A 226 4.23 9.39 -2.22
C LYS A 226 2.81 9.31 -2.75
N TYR A 227 1.91 10.02 -2.09
CA TYR A 227 0.53 10.21 -2.47
C TYR A 227 0.41 11.33 -3.51
N ILE A 228 -0.21 10.99 -4.63
CA ILE A 228 -0.59 11.93 -5.68
C ILE A 228 -2.12 11.95 -5.64
N GLY A 229 -2.64 13.05 -5.08
CA GLY A 229 -4.06 13.19 -4.78
C GLY A 229 -4.96 13.11 -6.01
N PRO A 230 -6.27 12.96 -5.78
CA PRO A 230 -7.23 12.81 -6.87
C PRO A 230 -7.30 14.07 -7.75
N GLU A 231 -7.35 13.88 -9.06
CA GLU A 231 -7.74 14.95 -9.99
C GLU A 231 -9.24 15.24 -9.84
N VAL A 232 -9.58 16.19 -8.97
CA VAL A 232 -10.96 16.53 -8.69
C VAL A 232 -11.50 17.51 -9.74
N ASN A 233 -12.54 17.12 -10.45
CA ASN A 233 -13.34 18.05 -11.24
C ASN A 233 -14.15 18.95 -10.28
N LYS A 234 -13.74 20.22 -10.14
CA LYS A 234 -14.36 21.19 -9.23
C LYS A 234 -15.84 21.47 -9.51
N ARG A 235 -16.36 21.11 -10.69
CA ARG A 235 -17.75 21.37 -11.10
C ARG A 235 -18.74 20.32 -10.59
N THR A 236 -18.28 19.10 -10.30
CA THR A 236 -19.16 17.97 -9.96
C THR A 236 -19.16 17.64 -8.47
N SER A 237 -18.17 18.07 -7.68
CA SER A 237 -18.10 17.77 -6.25
C SER A 237 -19.25 18.41 -5.47
N VAL A 238 -20.05 17.63 -4.74
CA VAL A 238 -21.10 18.16 -3.86
C VAL A 238 -20.44 19.01 -2.76
N ARG A 239 -20.72 20.31 -2.78
CA ARG A 239 -20.22 21.26 -1.78
C ARG A 239 -21.39 21.95 -1.11
N LEU A 240 -21.48 21.76 0.21
CA LEU A 240 -22.41 22.53 1.03
C LEU A 240 -22.01 24.00 1.02
N ASP A 241 -22.99 24.89 0.94
CA ASP A 241 -22.76 26.32 1.17
C ASP A 241 -22.51 26.55 2.66
N THR A 242 -21.24 26.53 3.04
CA THR A 242 -20.77 26.69 4.43
C THR A 242 -21.04 28.08 4.99
N ALA A 243 -21.24 29.08 4.13
CA ALA A 243 -21.56 30.44 4.56
C ALA A 243 -23.03 30.53 4.98
N ARG A 244 -23.94 29.93 4.21
CA ARG A 244 -25.40 30.02 4.42
C ARG A 244 -25.96 28.94 5.34
N LYS A 245 -25.45 27.71 5.30
CA LYS A 245 -26.03 26.59 6.06
C LYS A 245 -25.47 26.47 7.48
N ARG A 246 -26.30 25.99 8.40
CA ARG A 246 -25.92 25.62 9.78
C ARG A 246 -26.41 24.22 10.08
N LEU A 247 -25.56 23.44 10.75
CA LEU A 247 -25.86 22.07 11.14
C LEU A 247 -26.42 22.05 12.56
N PHE A 248 -27.56 21.41 12.75
CA PHE A 248 -28.23 21.24 14.04
C PHE A 248 -28.11 19.79 14.48
N ILE A 249 -27.36 19.58 15.57
CA ILE A 249 -27.14 18.27 16.17
C ILE A 249 -27.96 18.19 17.47
N PRO A 250 -28.88 17.23 17.62
CA PRO A 250 -29.63 17.03 18.86
C PRO A 250 -28.70 16.94 20.08
N ALA A 251 -29.00 17.69 21.12
CA ALA A 251 -28.28 17.73 22.39
C ALA A 251 -29.28 17.61 23.55
N LEU A 252 -29.09 16.58 24.38
CA LEU A 252 -29.89 16.36 25.59
C LEU A 252 -29.15 16.95 26.77
N PHE A 253 -29.76 17.90 27.46
CA PHE A 253 -29.19 18.57 28.64
C PHE A 253 -29.65 17.98 29.97
N THR A 254 -30.61 17.06 29.93
CA THR A 254 -31.21 16.45 31.11
C THR A 254 -30.96 14.95 31.11
N SER A 255 -30.75 14.38 32.29
CA SER A 255 -30.69 12.93 32.54
C SER A 255 -32.08 12.32 32.37
N LEU A 256 -32.60 12.34 31.14
CA LEU A 256 -33.89 11.73 30.82
C LEU A 256 -33.77 10.22 30.92
N VAL A 257 -34.69 9.60 31.65
CA VAL A 257 -34.87 8.14 31.69
C VAL A 257 -35.14 7.67 30.25
N SER A 258 -34.50 6.59 29.83
CA SER A 258 -34.45 6.07 28.44
C SER A 258 -35.81 6.03 27.68
N GLN A 259 -36.93 5.98 28.40
CA GLN A 259 -38.29 5.95 27.83
C GLN A 259 -38.82 7.33 27.36
N SER A 260 -38.24 8.46 27.78
CA SER A 260 -38.71 9.82 27.42
C SER A 260 -37.83 10.57 26.42
N ILE A 261 -36.85 9.89 25.80
CA ILE A 261 -35.96 10.53 24.80
C ILE A 261 -36.77 10.88 23.54
N PRO A 262 -36.78 12.16 23.10
CA PRO A 262 -37.50 12.60 21.90
C PRO A 262 -37.02 11.88 20.63
N PRO A 263 -37.90 11.62 19.64
CA PRO A 263 -37.55 10.85 18.45
C PRO A 263 -36.38 11.48 17.67
N GLN A 264 -36.30 12.81 17.64
CA GLN A 264 -35.20 13.51 16.97
C GLN A 264 -33.82 13.23 17.59
N ALA A 265 -33.76 12.86 18.88
CA ALA A 265 -32.52 12.48 19.55
C ALA A 265 -32.20 10.98 19.43
N LYS A 266 -33.17 10.16 18.99
CA LYS A 266 -32.97 8.73 18.66
C LYS A 266 -32.56 8.53 17.20
N GLY A 267 -32.81 9.51 16.34
CA GLY A 267 -32.47 9.48 14.92
C GLY A 267 -30.98 9.34 14.65
N ASN A 268 -30.63 8.91 13.43
CA ASN A 268 -29.25 8.81 12.98
C ASN A 268 -28.70 10.18 12.50
N VAL A 269 -27.39 10.25 12.20
CA VAL A 269 -26.73 11.47 11.70
C VAL A 269 -27.38 12.02 10.43
N GLY A 270 -28.00 11.16 9.62
CA GLY A 270 -28.74 11.55 8.43
C GLY A 270 -29.95 12.44 8.71
N GLU A 271 -30.56 12.33 9.88
CA GLU A 271 -31.72 13.15 10.29
C GLU A 271 -31.33 14.48 10.96
N PHE A 272 -30.04 14.77 11.07
CA PHE A 272 -29.60 16.09 11.54
C PHE A 272 -30.04 17.16 10.55
N LEU A 273 -30.30 18.38 11.04
CA LEU A 273 -30.89 19.43 10.19
C LEU A 273 -29.80 20.36 9.63
N LEU A 274 -29.85 20.61 8.33
CA LEU A 274 -29.11 21.64 7.61
C LEU A 274 -30.03 22.81 7.28
N VAL A 275 -30.06 23.79 8.18
CA VAL A 275 -30.95 24.94 8.06
C VAL A 275 -30.20 26.17 7.54
N ASP A 276 -30.85 26.96 6.70
CA ASP A 276 -30.29 28.23 6.22
C ASP A 276 -30.27 29.29 7.34
N LYS A 277 -29.18 30.06 7.42
CA LYS A 277 -28.99 31.16 8.37
C LYS A 277 -30.17 32.15 8.38
N ARG A 278 -30.88 32.33 7.26
CA ARG A 278 -32.08 33.20 7.20
C ARG A 278 -33.22 32.77 8.12
N HIS A 279 -33.27 31.52 8.56
CA HIS A 279 -34.27 31.01 9.50
C HIS A 279 -33.82 31.13 10.96
N ILE A 280 -32.65 31.71 11.21
CA ILE A 280 -31.98 31.71 12.51
C ILE A 280 -31.84 33.13 13.02
N ASN A 281 -32.20 33.37 14.28
CA ASN A 281 -31.86 34.58 15.00
C ASN A 281 -31.08 34.25 16.27
N MET A 282 -29.77 34.54 16.26
CA MET A 282 -28.89 34.31 17.40
C MET A 282 -29.13 35.28 18.57
N GLY A 283 -29.66 36.48 18.30
CA GLY A 283 -29.97 37.48 19.32
C GLY A 283 -31.29 37.22 20.04
N GLY A 284 -32.12 36.30 19.54
CA GLY A 284 -33.39 35.91 20.14
C GLY A 284 -34.43 37.02 20.22
N THR A 285 -34.35 38.02 19.34
CA THR A 285 -35.20 39.23 19.29
C THR A 285 -36.30 39.18 18.22
N GLU A 286 -36.25 38.23 17.29
CA GLU A 286 -37.24 38.07 16.22
C GLU A 286 -38.10 36.84 16.46
N CYS A 287 -39.41 37.01 16.31
CA CYS A 287 -40.36 35.91 16.30
C CYS A 287 -40.23 35.06 15.03
N ASN A 288 -40.69 33.81 15.11
CA ASN A 288 -40.79 32.87 13.98
C ASN A 288 -39.44 32.56 13.31
N LYS A 289 -38.38 32.61 14.12
CA LYS A 289 -37.02 32.19 13.79
C LYS A 289 -36.53 31.21 14.84
N ILE A 290 -35.61 30.33 14.45
CA ILE A 290 -34.89 29.48 15.38
C ILE A 290 -34.02 30.37 16.27
N GLY A 291 -34.16 30.18 17.59
CA GLY A 291 -33.51 31.04 18.60
C GLY A 291 -34.43 32.11 19.17
N ALA A 292 -35.68 32.23 18.67
CA ALA A 292 -36.70 33.07 19.29
C ALA A 292 -36.90 32.67 20.76
N GLY A 293 -36.69 33.62 21.66
CA GLY A 293 -36.85 33.43 23.09
C GLY A 293 -37.81 34.44 23.69
N ILE A 294 -37.71 34.61 25.00
CA ILE A 294 -38.51 35.57 25.78
C ILE A 294 -38.39 36.99 25.22
N SER A 295 -37.19 37.42 24.84
CA SER A 295 -36.94 38.78 24.32
C SER A 295 -37.77 39.08 23.06
N ALA A 296 -37.76 38.18 22.08
CA ALA A 296 -38.61 38.29 20.89
C ALA A 296 -40.10 38.32 21.27
N TYR A 297 -40.49 37.47 22.21
CA TYR A 297 -41.87 37.36 22.64
C TYR A 297 -42.37 38.63 23.34
N HIS A 298 -41.51 39.29 24.14
CA HIS A 298 -41.84 40.54 24.84
C HIS A 298 -42.04 41.72 23.88
N MET A 299 -41.33 41.70 22.74
CA MET A 299 -41.39 42.74 21.70
C MET A 299 -42.63 42.60 20.77
N LEU A 300 -43.43 41.54 20.91
CA LEU A 300 -44.61 41.33 20.07
C LEU A 300 -45.68 42.41 20.32
N ARG A 301 -46.15 43.05 19.25
CA ARG A 301 -47.30 43.98 19.31
C ARG A 301 -48.58 43.19 19.54
N HIS A 302 -49.50 43.74 20.34
CA HIS A 302 -50.78 43.08 20.68
C HIS A 302 -50.65 41.68 21.30
N LYS A 303 -49.56 41.43 22.04
CA LYS A 303 -49.25 40.15 22.69
C LYS A 303 -50.30 39.57 23.66
N CYS A 304 -51.28 40.38 24.07
CA CYS A 304 -52.40 39.93 24.91
C CYS A 304 -53.60 39.38 24.13
N GLY A 305 -53.71 39.70 22.84
CA GLY A 305 -54.82 39.30 21.99
C GLY A 305 -54.57 38.02 21.18
N LEU A 306 -53.33 37.52 21.13
CA LEU A 306 -52.90 36.43 20.26
C LEU A 306 -52.11 35.39 21.07
N THR A 307 -52.39 34.11 20.84
CA THR A 307 -51.56 33.00 21.35
C THR A 307 -50.64 32.44 20.27
N SER A 308 -49.43 32.06 20.68
CA SER A 308 -48.46 31.19 20.01
C SER A 308 -47.87 31.64 18.65
N GLN A 309 -48.10 32.86 18.17
CA GLN A 309 -47.58 33.32 16.86
C GLN A 309 -46.08 33.66 16.82
N CYS A 310 -45.34 33.52 17.92
CA CYS A 310 -43.91 33.89 17.97
C CYS A 310 -42.96 32.70 17.83
N PHE A 311 -43.46 31.47 18.00
CA PHE A 311 -42.66 30.25 18.08
C PHE A 311 -42.96 29.26 16.94
N ASP A 312 -43.29 29.78 15.75
CA ASP A 312 -43.29 29.00 14.52
C ASP A 312 -41.87 28.90 13.94
N ASN A 313 -41.66 28.03 12.95
CA ASN A 313 -40.35 27.80 12.29
C ASN A 313 -39.21 27.47 13.27
N GLN A 314 -39.53 26.68 14.29
CA GLN A 314 -38.57 26.07 15.23
C GLN A 314 -38.03 24.73 14.70
N PRO A 315 -36.90 24.19 15.22
CA PRO A 315 -36.28 22.95 14.74
C PRO A 315 -37.25 21.78 14.54
N VAL A 316 -38.21 21.58 15.45
CA VAL A 316 -39.21 20.51 15.32
C VAL A 316 -40.05 20.62 14.05
N HIS A 317 -40.35 21.83 13.57
CA HIS A 317 -41.16 22.04 12.37
C HIS A 317 -40.39 21.62 11.12
N PHE A 318 -39.09 21.91 11.06
CA PHE A 318 -38.21 21.46 9.97
C PHE A 318 -38.04 19.94 9.96
N TRP A 319 -37.86 19.34 11.14
CA TRP A 319 -37.74 17.88 11.26
C TRP A 319 -39.05 17.19 10.87
N ASN A 320 -40.20 17.67 11.35
CA ASN A 320 -41.51 17.14 10.99
C ASN A 320 -41.81 17.28 9.49
N HIS A 321 -41.37 18.37 8.86
CA HIS A 321 -41.49 18.55 7.41
C HIS A 321 -40.79 17.42 6.66
N ASP A 322 -39.51 17.18 6.96
CA ASP A 322 -38.75 16.13 6.27
C ASP A 322 -39.27 14.73 6.60
N LYS A 323 -39.74 14.46 7.83
CA LYS A 323 -40.43 13.20 8.15
C LYS A 323 -41.70 12.99 7.37
N LYS A 324 -42.49 14.05 7.16
CA LYS A 324 -43.68 13.97 6.31
C LYS A 324 -43.29 13.68 4.86
N CYS A 325 -42.26 14.34 4.33
CA CYS A 325 -41.74 14.06 2.99
C CYS A 325 -41.28 12.59 2.85
N GLU A 326 -40.54 12.07 3.83
CA GLU A 326 -40.09 10.67 3.88
C GLU A 326 -41.27 9.69 3.84
N LEU A 327 -42.31 9.92 4.65
CA LEU A 327 -43.54 9.11 4.65
C LEU A 327 -44.30 9.17 3.31
N GLU A 328 -44.19 10.28 2.58
CA GLU A 328 -44.78 10.47 1.26
C GLU A 328 -43.86 10.00 0.10
N GLY A 329 -42.67 9.46 0.40
CA GLY A 329 -41.69 9.04 -0.61
C GLY A 329 -41.07 10.20 -1.40
N LYS A 330 -41.13 11.43 -0.88
CA LYS A 330 -40.57 12.64 -1.48
C LYS A 330 -39.25 13.02 -0.82
N PRO A 331 -38.31 13.63 -1.56
CA PRO A 331 -37.08 14.14 -0.96
C PRO A 331 -37.41 15.30 0.01
N GLY A 332 -36.89 15.21 1.23
CA GLY A 332 -36.95 16.32 2.19
C GLY A 332 -35.90 17.39 1.88
N SER A 333 -35.96 18.51 2.61
CA SER A 333 -35.15 19.71 2.35
C SER A 333 -34.12 20.02 3.45
N TYR A 334 -34.22 19.38 4.61
CA TYR A 334 -33.47 19.76 5.81
C TYR A 334 -32.56 18.66 6.33
N PHE A 335 -32.90 17.39 6.20
CA PHE A 335 -32.06 16.28 6.62
C PHE A 335 -30.75 16.25 5.84
N VAL A 336 -29.66 16.00 6.55
CA VAL A 336 -28.32 15.86 5.97
C VAL A 336 -28.32 14.82 4.85
N ASN A 337 -29.01 13.69 5.03
CA ASN A 337 -29.05 12.59 4.07
C ASN A 337 -29.74 12.96 2.74
N ASN A 338 -30.58 13.99 2.74
CA ASN A 338 -31.26 14.49 1.54
C ASN A 338 -30.35 15.38 0.68
N VAL A 339 -29.20 15.82 1.21
CA VAL A 339 -28.30 16.75 0.50
C VAL A 339 -27.14 16.01 -0.17
N ALA A 340 -26.54 15.06 0.54
CA ALA A 340 -25.46 14.22 0.01
C ALA A 340 -25.37 12.90 0.78
N PRO A 341 -24.84 11.85 0.11
CA PRO A 341 -24.63 10.56 0.74
C PRO A 341 -23.57 10.68 1.85
N LEU A 342 -23.93 10.19 3.03
CA LEU A 342 -23.05 10.17 4.19
C LEU A 342 -21.96 9.10 4.03
N ALA A 343 -20.77 9.40 4.55
CA ALA A 343 -19.71 8.41 4.69
C ALA A 343 -20.11 7.32 5.71
N ARG A 344 -19.44 6.16 5.69
CA ARG A 344 -19.69 5.09 6.69
C ARG A 344 -19.56 5.59 8.13
N LYS A 345 -18.64 6.52 8.36
CA LYS A 345 -18.50 7.26 9.62
C LYS A 345 -18.87 8.73 9.40
N ALA A 346 -20.17 9.01 9.39
CA ALA A 346 -20.69 10.34 9.09
C ALA A 346 -20.25 11.43 10.07
N LEU A 347 -20.06 11.12 11.36
CA LEU A 347 -19.60 12.07 12.37
C LEU A 347 -18.32 11.54 13.02
N VAL A 348 -17.20 12.22 12.83
CA VAL A 348 -15.89 11.81 13.37
C VAL A 348 -15.43 12.83 14.40
N ARG A 349 -15.03 12.34 15.58
CA ARG A 349 -14.41 13.18 16.62
C ARG A 349 -12.94 12.87 16.72
N ASN A 350 -12.10 13.87 16.49
CA ASN A 350 -10.66 13.75 16.72
C ASN A 350 -10.42 13.64 18.24
N ARG A 351 -9.75 12.56 18.69
CA ARG A 351 -9.53 12.31 20.12
C ARG A 351 -8.58 13.30 20.77
N GLN A 352 -7.60 13.80 20.01
CA GLN A 352 -6.55 14.72 20.45
C GLN A 352 -7.08 16.15 20.49
N THR A 353 -7.58 16.65 19.35
CA THR A 353 -8.06 18.04 19.24
C THR A 353 -9.48 18.22 19.78
N LYS A 354 -10.21 17.13 20.04
CA LYS A 354 -11.63 17.11 20.41
C LYS A 354 -12.58 17.68 19.34
N GLU A 355 -12.05 18.08 18.18
CA GLU A 355 -12.80 18.60 17.05
C GLU A 355 -13.74 17.53 16.49
N VAL A 356 -14.88 17.98 15.97
CA VAL A 356 -15.89 17.11 15.36
C VAL A 356 -16.04 17.50 13.90
N SER A 357 -16.11 16.52 13.01
CA SER A 357 -16.27 16.71 11.57
C SER A 357 -17.46 15.91 11.04
N LEU A 358 -18.24 16.53 10.16
CA LEU A 358 -19.27 15.85 9.36
C LEU A 358 -18.65 15.38 8.04
N GLN A 359 -18.82 14.11 7.69
CA GLN A 359 -18.18 13.49 6.53
C GLN A 359 -19.21 12.95 5.54
N PHE A 360 -19.02 13.31 4.26
CA PHE A 360 -19.80 12.81 3.13
C PHE A 360 -18.96 11.88 2.28
N ALA A 361 -19.59 10.84 1.74
CA ALA A 361 -18.95 9.91 0.80
C ALA A 361 -18.74 10.58 -0.55
N VAL A 362 -17.58 10.36 -1.17
CA VAL A 362 -17.34 10.77 -2.55
C VAL A 362 -17.81 9.67 -3.49
N VAL A 363 -18.92 9.90 -4.19
CA VAL A 363 -19.52 8.90 -5.11
C VAL A 363 -18.87 8.93 -6.50
N GLN A 364 -18.13 9.98 -6.83
CA GLN A 364 -17.51 10.10 -8.15
C GLN A 364 -16.28 9.21 -8.29
N PRO A 365 -16.09 8.57 -9.46
CA PRO A 365 -14.89 7.82 -9.75
C PRO A 365 -13.71 8.79 -9.84
N LEU A 366 -12.87 8.78 -8.81
CA LEU A 366 -11.61 9.53 -8.78
C LEU A 366 -10.46 8.54 -8.84
N SER A 367 -9.46 8.86 -9.66
CA SER A 367 -8.20 8.11 -9.73
C SER A 367 -7.21 8.73 -8.76
N ILE A 368 -6.64 7.89 -7.90
CA ILE A 368 -5.67 8.26 -6.89
C ILE A 368 -4.38 7.51 -7.22
N SER A 369 -3.27 8.22 -7.32
CA SER A 369 -2.00 7.60 -7.66
C SER A 369 -1.07 7.55 -6.45
N VAL A 370 -0.49 6.40 -6.17
CA VAL A 370 0.53 6.23 -5.14
C VAL A 370 1.82 5.77 -5.80
N LEU A 371 2.87 6.55 -5.67
CA LEU A 371 4.21 6.19 -6.12
C LEU A 371 4.95 5.52 -4.96
N LEU A 372 5.26 4.24 -5.11
CA LEU A 372 5.99 3.45 -4.14
C LEU A 372 7.41 3.22 -4.64
N THR A 373 8.38 3.50 -3.78
CA THR A 373 9.81 3.29 -4.02
C THR A 373 10.34 2.29 -3.01
N ILE A 374 10.96 1.21 -3.49
CA ILE A 374 11.49 0.13 -2.66
C ILE A 374 13.00 -0.01 -2.92
N ASP A 375 13.80 -0.14 -1.87
CA ASP A 375 15.22 -0.49 -1.99
C ASP A 375 15.36 -1.87 -2.66
N ALA A 376 16.05 -1.90 -3.79
CA ALA A 376 16.21 -3.10 -4.60
C ALA A 376 17.59 -3.76 -4.42
N SER A 377 18.35 -3.37 -3.40
CA SER A 377 19.71 -3.90 -3.16
C SER A 377 19.71 -5.42 -2.91
N ASN A 378 18.64 -5.97 -2.34
CA ASN A 378 18.48 -7.40 -2.05
C ASN A 378 17.45 -8.09 -2.97
N ILE A 379 17.13 -7.49 -4.13
CA ILE A 379 16.18 -8.06 -5.08
C ILE A 379 16.96 -8.72 -6.23
N THR A 380 16.84 -10.03 -6.36
CA THR A 380 17.51 -10.80 -7.42
C THR A 380 16.65 -10.88 -8.69
N LEU A 381 17.22 -10.42 -9.80
CA LEU A 381 16.61 -10.44 -11.12
C LEU A 381 17.06 -11.67 -11.93
N LEU A 382 16.12 -12.35 -12.57
CA LEU A 382 16.37 -13.55 -13.37
C LEU A 382 16.49 -13.20 -14.86
N HIS A 383 17.68 -12.77 -15.27
CA HIS A 383 17.96 -12.49 -16.68
C HIS A 383 18.20 -13.78 -17.47
N LYS A 384 17.53 -13.90 -18.62
CA LYS A 384 17.71 -15.05 -19.53
C LYS A 384 18.86 -14.78 -20.49
N GLY A 385 19.81 -15.71 -20.56
CA GLY A 385 20.85 -15.72 -21.60
C GLY A 385 21.88 -14.61 -21.51
N LEU A 386 22.04 -13.95 -20.36
CA LEU A 386 23.07 -12.90 -20.17
C LEU A 386 24.30 -13.38 -19.37
N SER A 387 24.28 -14.61 -18.88
CA SER A 387 25.31 -15.15 -17.97
C SER A 387 25.98 -16.40 -18.54
N GLY A 388 26.19 -16.44 -19.86
CA GLY A 388 26.96 -17.50 -20.50
C GLY A 388 28.45 -17.16 -20.53
N GLU A 389 29.31 -18.14 -20.30
CA GLU A 389 30.77 -17.97 -20.33
C GLU A 389 31.42 -19.08 -21.18
N ILE A 390 32.39 -18.70 -22.02
CA ILE A 390 33.24 -19.63 -22.76
C ILE A 390 34.40 -20.03 -21.84
N VAL A 391 34.39 -21.26 -21.33
CA VAL A 391 35.38 -21.71 -20.33
C VAL A 391 36.56 -22.41 -20.99
N GLU A 392 36.33 -23.12 -22.08
CA GLU A 392 37.34 -23.85 -22.82
C GLU A 392 37.08 -23.79 -24.32
N VAL A 393 38.15 -23.72 -25.11
CA VAL A 393 38.10 -23.87 -26.56
C VAL A 393 39.22 -24.82 -26.98
N THR A 394 38.88 -25.86 -27.72
CA THR A 394 39.84 -26.81 -28.30
C THR A 394 39.78 -26.71 -29.82
N MET A 395 40.95 -26.76 -30.45
CA MET A 395 41.12 -26.63 -31.90
C MET A 395 42.01 -27.77 -32.38
N SER A 396 41.55 -28.50 -33.39
CA SER A 396 42.33 -29.51 -34.09
C SER A 396 42.25 -29.24 -35.58
N SER A 397 43.40 -29.08 -36.23
CA SER A 397 43.48 -28.80 -37.67
C SER A 397 44.10 -29.95 -38.44
N ASP A 398 43.48 -30.34 -39.55
CA ASP A 398 43.95 -31.40 -40.46
C ASP A 398 44.61 -30.87 -41.75
N GLY A 399 44.76 -29.55 -41.86
CA GLY A 399 45.32 -28.85 -43.02
C GLY A 399 44.30 -28.22 -43.98
N ARG A 400 43.04 -28.70 -43.99
CA ARG A 400 41.95 -28.09 -44.78
C ARG A 400 40.75 -27.68 -43.92
N HIS A 401 40.55 -28.39 -42.83
CA HIS A 401 39.49 -28.16 -41.87
C HIS A 401 40.10 -28.00 -40.49
N THR A 402 39.57 -27.03 -39.74
CA THR A 402 39.85 -26.92 -38.32
C THR A 402 38.55 -27.20 -37.57
N GLU A 403 38.55 -28.26 -36.78
CA GLU A 403 37.48 -28.57 -35.84
C GLU A 403 37.67 -27.73 -34.57
N LEU A 404 36.69 -26.88 -34.29
CA LEU A 404 36.65 -25.99 -33.14
C LEU A 404 35.57 -26.49 -32.17
N VAL A 405 35.99 -26.98 -31.01
CA VAL A 405 35.09 -27.43 -29.93
C VAL A 405 35.08 -26.38 -28.83
N VAL A 406 33.93 -25.79 -28.55
CA VAL A 406 33.75 -24.69 -27.60
C VAL A 406 32.92 -25.17 -26.42
N HIS A 407 33.51 -25.16 -25.23
CA HIS A 407 32.83 -25.49 -23.98
C HIS A 407 32.23 -24.23 -23.36
N VAL A 408 30.92 -24.25 -23.19
CA VAL A 408 30.14 -23.11 -22.70
C VAL A 408 29.44 -23.51 -21.42
N VAL A 409 29.50 -22.63 -20.40
CA VAL A 409 28.80 -22.79 -19.13
C VAL A 409 27.75 -21.70 -18.97
N ASN A 410 26.53 -22.07 -18.60
CA ASN A 410 25.52 -21.11 -18.18
C ASN A 410 25.69 -20.81 -16.68
N THR A 411 26.35 -19.71 -16.36
CA THR A 411 26.56 -19.24 -14.98
C THR A 411 25.33 -18.56 -14.37
N GLY A 412 24.23 -18.43 -15.14
CA GLY A 412 22.99 -17.81 -14.69
C GLY A 412 22.15 -18.70 -13.78
N LEU A 413 21.01 -18.14 -13.34
CA LEU A 413 20.01 -18.82 -12.49
C LEU A 413 18.80 -19.35 -13.28
N VAL A 414 18.79 -19.17 -14.61
CA VAL A 414 17.69 -19.61 -15.49
C VAL A 414 18.24 -20.28 -16.75
N SER A 415 17.54 -21.31 -17.22
CA SER A 415 17.86 -21.96 -18.49
C SER A 415 17.74 -20.96 -19.63
N ALA A 416 18.70 -20.98 -20.55
CA ALA A 416 18.74 -20.07 -21.68
C ALA A 416 19.29 -20.74 -22.93
N ARG A 417 18.95 -20.19 -24.10
CA ARG A 417 19.49 -20.62 -25.39
C ARG A 417 20.77 -19.86 -25.69
N PHE A 418 21.80 -20.59 -26.08
CA PHE A 418 23.08 -20.06 -26.49
C PHE A 418 23.45 -20.61 -27.86
N GLY A 419 24.12 -19.78 -28.67
CA GLY A 419 24.74 -20.17 -29.93
C GLY A 419 26.18 -19.68 -29.95
N VAL A 420 27.04 -20.40 -30.67
CA VAL A 420 28.44 -20.02 -30.86
C VAL A 420 28.66 -19.67 -32.32
N ASP A 421 29.38 -18.59 -32.56
CA ASP A 421 29.80 -18.15 -33.89
C ASP A 421 31.24 -17.65 -33.86
N VAL A 422 31.85 -17.48 -35.03
CA VAL A 422 33.21 -16.97 -35.19
C VAL A 422 33.21 -15.70 -36.02
N HIS A 423 33.88 -14.67 -35.51
CA HIS A 423 33.96 -13.35 -36.13
C HIS A 423 35.41 -12.85 -36.16
N ARG A 424 35.68 -11.84 -37.00
CA ARG A 424 36.95 -11.11 -37.07
C ARG A 424 38.18 -12.03 -37.18
N CYS A 425 38.20 -12.88 -38.19
CA CYS A 425 39.37 -13.69 -38.50
C CYS A 425 40.40 -12.90 -39.31
N SER A 426 41.70 -13.18 -39.12
CA SER A 426 42.79 -12.54 -39.88
C SER A 426 42.82 -12.93 -41.36
N HIS A 427 42.27 -14.09 -41.70
CA HIS A 427 42.12 -14.58 -43.07
C HIS A 427 40.66 -14.89 -43.38
N ASN A 428 40.37 -15.19 -44.66
CA ASN A 428 39.06 -15.64 -45.10
C ASN A 428 38.79 -17.05 -44.55
N VAL A 429 38.17 -17.10 -43.37
CA VAL A 429 37.74 -18.31 -42.70
C VAL A 429 36.23 -18.40 -42.80
N ALA A 430 35.72 -19.44 -43.47
CA ALA A 430 34.32 -19.76 -43.51
C ALA A 430 33.98 -20.73 -42.37
N ALA A 431 33.20 -20.28 -41.39
CA ALA A 431 32.70 -21.16 -40.33
C ALA A 431 31.42 -21.86 -40.78
N LYS A 432 31.48 -23.19 -40.94
CA LYS A 432 30.27 -24.02 -41.00
C LYS A 432 29.83 -24.31 -39.56
N SER A 433 29.06 -23.37 -39.01
CA SER A 433 28.28 -23.61 -37.81
C SER A 433 27.15 -24.57 -38.13
N ALA A 434 26.88 -25.54 -37.25
CA ALA A 434 25.66 -26.32 -37.32
C ALA A 434 24.39 -25.49 -36.99
N GLY A 435 24.51 -24.16 -36.81
CA GLY A 435 23.41 -23.19 -36.74
C GLY A 435 22.44 -23.36 -35.58
N HIS A 436 22.69 -24.32 -34.69
CA HIS A 436 21.75 -24.70 -33.65
C HIS A 436 22.10 -23.98 -32.35
N THR A 437 21.13 -23.25 -31.82
CA THR A 437 21.19 -22.78 -30.43
C THR A 437 20.86 -23.94 -29.50
N VAL A 438 21.66 -24.14 -28.45
CA VAL A 438 21.42 -25.16 -27.41
C VAL A 438 20.82 -24.51 -26.17
N VAL A 439 19.81 -25.15 -25.58
CA VAL A 439 19.30 -24.76 -24.26
C VAL A 439 20.22 -25.31 -23.19
N ILE A 440 20.86 -24.44 -22.41
CA ILE A 440 21.73 -24.83 -21.30
C ILE A 440 21.05 -24.47 -19.98
N SER A 441 20.89 -25.46 -19.10
CA SER A 441 20.32 -25.31 -17.75
C SER A 441 21.22 -24.47 -16.82
N PRO A 442 20.70 -23.88 -15.73
CA PRO A 442 21.49 -23.06 -14.80
C PRO A 442 22.62 -23.88 -14.18
N GLN A 443 23.85 -23.39 -14.21
CA GLN A 443 25.05 -24.09 -13.72
C GLN A 443 25.43 -25.36 -14.49
N TRP A 444 24.83 -25.59 -15.67
CA TRP A 444 25.19 -26.69 -16.56
C TRP A 444 26.03 -26.17 -17.73
N SER A 445 26.63 -27.11 -18.46
CA SER A 445 27.50 -26.82 -19.59
C SER A 445 27.10 -27.59 -20.84
N ALA A 446 27.52 -27.10 -22.00
CA ALA A 446 27.35 -27.75 -23.28
C ALA A 446 28.58 -27.51 -24.17
N TYR A 447 28.79 -28.42 -25.12
CA TYR A 447 29.85 -28.31 -26.12
C TYR A 447 29.23 -27.92 -27.46
N PHE A 448 29.89 -27.01 -28.16
CA PHE A 448 29.54 -26.60 -29.52
C PHE A 448 30.69 -26.96 -30.45
N THR A 449 30.40 -27.68 -31.52
CA THR A 449 31.39 -28.02 -32.55
C THR A 449 31.15 -27.18 -33.79
N LEU A 450 32.18 -26.49 -34.26
CA LEU A 450 32.19 -25.73 -35.50
C LEU A 450 33.31 -26.25 -36.40
N THR A 451 33.04 -26.36 -37.69
CA THR A 451 34.08 -26.69 -38.68
C THR A 451 34.47 -25.41 -39.40
N LEU A 452 35.71 -24.98 -39.23
CA LEU A 452 36.28 -23.84 -39.93
C LEU A 452 36.96 -24.33 -41.20
N VAL A 453 36.63 -23.69 -42.33
CA VAL A 453 37.25 -23.93 -43.63
C VAL A 453 38.04 -22.69 -44.02
N THR A 454 39.28 -22.89 -44.42
CA THR A 454 40.17 -21.80 -44.83
C THR A 454 40.63 -21.99 -46.26
N ASP A 455 40.58 -20.95 -47.08
CA ASP A 455 41.07 -20.99 -48.46
C ASP A 455 42.61 -20.84 -48.56
N HIS A 456 43.33 -20.99 -47.44
CA HIS A 456 44.73 -20.63 -47.30
C HIS A 456 45.61 -21.88 -47.14
N ASP A 457 46.66 -21.99 -47.96
CA ASP A 457 47.46 -23.20 -48.18
C ASP A 457 48.87 -23.09 -47.56
N SER A 458 48.98 -22.45 -46.38
CA SER A 458 50.27 -22.16 -45.71
C SER A 458 50.34 -22.76 -44.31
N ASP A 459 51.26 -23.70 -44.12
CA ASP A 459 51.38 -24.54 -42.92
C ASP A 459 51.95 -23.82 -41.69
N GLN A 460 52.50 -22.60 -41.84
CA GLN A 460 53.22 -21.90 -40.77
C GLN A 460 52.60 -20.58 -40.31
N GLU A 461 51.54 -20.11 -40.96
CA GLU A 461 50.96 -18.81 -40.64
C GLU A 461 49.94 -18.90 -39.49
N LEU A 462 50.01 -17.92 -38.57
CA LEU A 462 49.15 -17.89 -37.39
C LEU A 462 47.80 -17.28 -37.75
N ILE A 463 46.74 -18.08 -37.68
CA ILE A 463 45.37 -17.62 -37.89
C ILE A 463 44.82 -17.16 -36.55
N THR A 464 44.25 -15.96 -36.52
CA THR A 464 43.57 -15.40 -35.34
C THR A 464 42.10 -15.20 -35.65
N CYS A 465 41.23 -15.56 -34.72
CA CYS A 465 39.78 -15.40 -34.83
C CYS A 465 39.18 -15.02 -33.47
N THR A 466 37.96 -14.49 -33.46
CA THR A 466 37.20 -14.26 -32.23
C THR A 466 36.01 -15.20 -32.16
N VAL A 467 35.98 -16.10 -31.18
CA VAL A 467 34.81 -16.93 -30.87
C VAL A 467 33.84 -16.10 -30.05
N VAL A 468 32.59 -16.06 -30.47
CA VAL A 468 31.54 -15.23 -29.87
C VAL A 468 30.40 -16.13 -29.42
N LEU A 469 30.06 -16.03 -28.14
CA LEU A 469 28.89 -16.65 -27.55
C LEU A 469 27.71 -15.68 -27.65
N GLN A 470 26.66 -16.08 -28.32
CA GLN A 470 25.44 -15.31 -28.51
C GLN A 470 24.27 -15.92 -27.74
N ASN A 471 23.34 -15.07 -27.30
CA ASN A 471 22.07 -15.51 -26.75
C ASN A 471 21.00 -15.70 -27.84
N ALA A 472 19.77 -16.05 -27.44
CA ALA A 472 18.64 -16.21 -28.35
C ALA A 472 18.32 -14.99 -29.23
N ASP A 473 18.66 -13.78 -28.76
CA ASP A 473 18.45 -12.51 -29.47
C ASP A 473 19.68 -12.11 -30.31
N GLN A 474 20.61 -13.03 -30.55
CA GLN A 474 21.89 -12.82 -31.25
C GLN A 474 22.80 -11.77 -30.59
N ARG A 475 22.57 -11.44 -29.31
CA ARG A 475 23.45 -10.53 -28.57
C ARG A 475 24.66 -11.30 -28.06
N THR A 476 25.85 -10.75 -28.26
CA THR A 476 27.08 -11.25 -27.67
C THR A 476 27.05 -11.18 -26.15
N VAL A 477 27.24 -12.34 -25.51
CA VAL A 477 27.25 -12.52 -24.05
C VAL A 477 28.67 -12.68 -23.54
N SER A 478 29.50 -13.40 -24.29
CA SER A 478 30.90 -13.65 -24.01
C SER A 478 31.66 -13.76 -25.33
N GLN A 479 32.94 -13.45 -25.33
CA GLN A 479 33.80 -13.56 -26.49
C GLN A 479 35.22 -13.90 -26.07
N ARG A 480 35.95 -14.59 -26.95
CA ARG A 480 37.32 -15.02 -26.69
C ARG A 480 38.14 -14.98 -27.98
N ALA A 481 39.36 -14.45 -27.92
CA ALA A 481 40.26 -14.54 -29.05
C ALA A 481 40.91 -15.92 -29.07
N VAL A 482 41.00 -16.52 -30.26
CA VAL A 482 41.62 -17.82 -30.48
C VAL A 482 42.67 -17.70 -31.57
N HIS A 483 43.72 -18.49 -31.46
CA HIS A 483 44.76 -18.56 -32.48
C HIS A 483 45.22 -20.00 -32.68
N PHE A 484 45.49 -20.36 -33.93
CA PHE A 484 45.93 -21.69 -34.32
C PHE A 484 46.75 -21.64 -35.61
N LYS A 485 47.47 -22.73 -35.88
CA LYS A 485 48.15 -23.02 -37.15
C LYS A 485 47.56 -24.26 -37.79
N MET A 486 47.76 -24.42 -39.10
CA MET A 486 47.39 -25.65 -39.79
C MET A 486 48.20 -26.83 -39.27
N TYR A 487 47.60 -28.03 -39.27
CA TYR A 487 48.20 -29.27 -38.73
C TYR A 487 48.56 -29.24 -37.24
N ASP A 488 48.05 -28.26 -36.48
CA ASP A 488 48.33 -28.10 -35.05
C ASP A 488 47.11 -28.42 -34.19
N HIS A 489 47.36 -28.69 -32.91
CA HIS A 489 46.34 -28.89 -31.89
C HIS A 489 46.53 -27.84 -30.81
N CYS A 490 45.50 -27.02 -30.60
CA CYS A 490 45.56 -25.90 -29.67
C CYS A 490 44.38 -25.95 -28.70
N PHE A 491 44.59 -25.45 -27.48
CA PHE A 491 43.51 -25.32 -26.51
C PHE A 491 43.64 -24.02 -25.71
N CYS A 492 42.51 -23.47 -25.29
CA CYS A 492 42.40 -22.23 -24.54
C CYS A 492 41.55 -22.51 -23.30
N LEU A 493 42.13 -22.39 -22.09
CA LEU A 493 41.43 -22.66 -20.82
C LEU A 493 41.22 -21.37 -20.02
N GLY A 494 40.04 -21.19 -19.43
CA GLY A 494 39.72 -20.04 -18.56
C GLY A 494 40.03 -18.68 -19.20
N MET A 495 40.87 -17.87 -18.56
CA MET A 495 41.35 -16.59 -19.11
C MET A 495 42.76 -16.65 -19.70
N CYS A 496 43.27 -17.85 -20.00
CA CYS A 496 44.57 -18.04 -20.62
C CYS A 496 44.50 -17.81 -22.13
N GLN A 497 45.57 -17.24 -22.70
CA GLN A 497 45.83 -17.32 -24.13
C GLN A 497 45.87 -18.79 -24.57
N CYS A 498 45.45 -19.06 -25.81
CA CYS A 498 45.54 -20.39 -26.39
C CYS A 498 46.99 -20.87 -26.43
N ILE A 499 47.19 -22.18 -26.27
CA ILE A 499 48.49 -22.84 -26.34
C ILE A 499 48.36 -23.94 -27.37
N CYS A 500 49.29 -23.99 -28.31
CA CYS A 500 49.36 -25.02 -29.34
C CYS A 500 50.42 -26.06 -29.02
N ALA A 501 50.29 -27.27 -29.56
CA ALA A 501 51.23 -28.37 -29.32
C ALA A 501 52.65 -28.01 -29.80
N THR A 502 52.77 -27.15 -30.81
CA THR A 502 54.06 -26.65 -31.31
C THR A 502 54.76 -25.62 -30.42
N ASP A 503 54.10 -25.05 -29.41
CA ASP A 503 54.65 -23.96 -28.59
C ASP A 503 55.65 -24.42 -27.52
N GLY A 504 55.82 -25.73 -27.31
CA GLY A 504 56.86 -26.32 -26.45
C GLY A 504 56.79 -25.98 -24.95
N SER A 505 55.84 -25.14 -24.50
CA SER A 505 55.63 -24.81 -23.09
C SER A 505 54.15 -24.60 -22.73
N LEU A 506 53.66 -25.32 -21.71
CA LEU A 506 52.29 -25.23 -21.20
C LEU A 506 52.11 -24.06 -20.19
N LYS A 507 52.62 -22.87 -20.53
CA LYS A 507 52.54 -21.71 -19.64
C LYS A 507 51.33 -20.83 -19.99
N CYS A 508 50.33 -20.82 -19.12
CA CYS A 508 49.21 -19.89 -19.21
C CYS A 508 49.70 -18.43 -19.11
N ARG A 509 49.49 -17.65 -20.18
CA ARG A 509 49.58 -16.20 -20.15
C ARG A 509 48.17 -15.63 -20.12
N MET A 510 47.87 -14.70 -19.22
CA MET A 510 46.53 -14.11 -19.14
C MET A 510 46.21 -13.26 -20.36
N GLU A 511 45.00 -13.41 -20.88
CA GLU A 511 44.46 -12.61 -21.97
C GLU A 511 43.77 -11.36 -21.40
N LEU A 512 44.32 -10.17 -21.67
CA LEU A 512 43.66 -8.90 -21.31
C LEU A 512 42.52 -8.62 -22.30
N SER A 513 41.36 -9.22 -22.08
CA SER A 513 40.14 -8.83 -22.80
C SER A 513 39.53 -7.55 -22.19
N PRO A 514 39.12 -6.55 -23.00
CA PRO A 514 38.48 -5.33 -22.52
C PRO A 514 37.14 -5.56 -21.80
N MET A 515 36.51 -6.73 -21.95
CA MET A 515 35.28 -7.10 -21.22
C MET A 515 35.53 -7.74 -19.84
N ALA A 516 36.77 -8.12 -19.52
CA ALA A 516 37.14 -8.67 -18.21
C ALA A 516 37.37 -7.59 -17.13
N ALA A 517 37.34 -6.30 -17.50
CA ALA A 517 37.70 -5.19 -16.62
C ALA A 517 36.68 -4.88 -15.49
N ASN A 518 35.51 -5.52 -15.46
CA ASN A 518 34.46 -5.27 -14.45
C ASN A 518 34.20 -6.42 -13.46
N LYS A 519 34.88 -7.56 -13.57
CA LYS A 519 34.87 -8.59 -12.51
C LYS A 519 36.02 -8.28 -11.56
N GLN A 520 35.68 -8.09 -10.29
CA GLN A 520 36.61 -7.77 -9.21
C GLN A 520 37.82 -8.70 -9.27
N GLN A 521 38.97 -8.10 -9.51
CA GLN A 521 40.24 -8.75 -9.78
C GLN A 521 40.75 -9.41 -8.50
N THR A 522 40.33 -10.64 -8.21
CA THR A 522 41.12 -11.52 -7.34
C THR A 522 42.27 -12.05 -8.19
N THR A 523 43.41 -11.36 -8.11
CA THR A 523 44.70 -11.86 -8.58
C THR A 523 45.11 -13.06 -7.73
N GLY A 524 44.45 -14.20 -7.96
CA GLY A 524 44.93 -15.50 -7.54
C GLY A 524 45.86 -16.00 -8.62
N ASN A 525 47.17 -15.92 -8.38
CA ASN A 525 48.11 -16.76 -9.11
C ASN A 525 47.70 -18.21 -8.83
N VAL A 526 46.98 -18.87 -9.74
CA VAL A 526 46.82 -20.34 -9.72
C VAL A 526 48.12 -20.94 -10.22
N LEU A 527 49.17 -20.77 -9.42
CA LEU A 527 50.31 -21.65 -9.40
C LEU A 527 49.96 -22.67 -8.33
N LEU A 528 49.51 -23.86 -8.73
CA LEU A 528 49.62 -25.04 -7.90
C LEU A 528 51.12 -25.32 -7.69
N LYS A 529 51.77 -24.48 -6.89
CA LYS A 529 53.03 -24.86 -6.23
C LYS A 529 52.62 -25.86 -5.18
N PHE A 530 52.57 -27.14 -5.58
CA PHE A 530 52.67 -28.23 -4.64
C PHE A 530 53.99 -28.03 -3.89
N THR A 531 53.91 -27.46 -2.70
CA THR A 531 55.03 -27.47 -1.78
C THR A 531 55.27 -28.93 -1.40
N TRP A 532 56.53 -29.32 -1.25
CA TRP A 532 56.94 -30.63 -0.77
C TRP A 532 56.19 -31.01 0.52
N ALA A 533 55.90 -30.04 1.38
CA ALA A 533 55.04 -30.21 2.56
C ALA A 533 53.59 -30.60 2.22
N GLY A 534 52.97 -30.00 1.19
CA GLY A 534 51.62 -30.35 0.72
C GLY A 534 51.56 -31.73 0.07
N GLN A 535 52.61 -32.12 -0.66
CA GLN A 535 52.74 -33.49 -1.20
C GLN A 535 52.89 -34.53 -0.10
N ILE A 536 53.67 -34.25 0.94
CA ILE A 536 53.78 -35.13 2.12
C ILE A 536 52.43 -35.24 2.85
N LEU A 537 51.70 -34.14 3.01
CA LEU A 537 50.38 -34.14 3.65
C LEU A 537 49.34 -34.92 2.82
N LEU A 538 49.37 -34.79 1.49
CA LEU A 538 48.47 -35.51 0.59
C LEU A 538 48.81 -37.01 0.59
N CYS A 539 50.10 -37.37 0.53
CA CYS A 539 50.53 -38.76 0.60
C CYS A 539 50.25 -39.38 1.97
N SER A 540 50.41 -38.64 3.06
CA SER A 540 50.11 -39.15 4.41
C SER A 540 48.61 -39.34 4.63
N THR A 541 47.77 -38.41 4.16
CA THR A 541 46.31 -38.58 4.19
C THR A 541 45.87 -39.76 3.33
N PHE A 542 46.45 -39.93 2.13
CA PHE A 542 46.15 -41.09 1.29
C PHE A 542 46.59 -42.41 1.92
N ALA A 543 47.77 -42.44 2.56
CA ALA A 543 48.26 -43.61 3.29
C ALA A 543 47.37 -43.97 4.49
N VAL A 544 46.91 -42.97 5.26
CA VAL A 544 45.98 -43.19 6.38
C VAL A 544 44.64 -43.72 5.88
N LEU A 545 44.09 -43.17 4.79
CA LEU A 545 42.83 -43.66 4.22
C LEU A 545 42.96 -45.09 3.69
N LEU A 546 44.09 -45.44 3.05
CA LEU A 546 44.39 -46.81 2.64
C LEU A 546 44.45 -47.75 3.84
N LEU A 547 45.11 -47.33 4.93
CA LEU A 547 45.27 -48.13 6.13
C LEU A 547 43.94 -48.33 6.86
N LEU A 548 43.08 -47.31 6.90
CA LEU A 548 41.71 -47.44 7.39
C LEU A 548 40.87 -48.35 6.49
N GLY A 549 41.04 -48.26 5.18
CA GLY A 549 40.39 -49.13 4.19
C GLY A 549 40.78 -50.60 4.36
N THR A 550 42.07 -50.88 4.57
CA THR A 550 42.56 -52.25 4.79
C THR A 550 42.11 -52.81 6.14
N ILE A 551 42.17 -52.01 7.22
CA ILE A 551 41.62 -52.41 8.52
C ILE A 551 40.14 -52.76 8.39
N LYS A 552 39.36 -51.91 7.72
CA LYS A 552 37.94 -52.15 7.49
C LYS A 552 37.69 -53.40 6.64
N ALA A 553 38.49 -53.64 5.60
CA ALA A 553 38.39 -54.84 4.77
C ALA A 553 38.69 -56.12 5.57
N VAL A 554 39.73 -56.11 6.40
CA VAL A 554 40.08 -57.25 7.27
C VAL A 554 39.00 -57.49 8.32
N LEU A 555 38.53 -56.45 9.00
CA LEU A 555 37.41 -56.58 9.96
C LEU A 555 36.12 -57.05 9.27
N GLY A 556 35.88 -56.59 8.05
CA GLY A 556 34.77 -57.03 7.20
C GLY A 556 34.83 -58.51 6.81
N ALA A 557 36.04 -59.04 6.58
CA ALA A 557 36.26 -60.43 6.19
C ALA A 557 36.22 -61.40 7.38
N PHE A 558 36.72 -61.00 8.55
CA PHE A 558 36.91 -61.91 9.69
C PHE A 558 35.92 -61.72 10.85
N VAL A 559 35.27 -60.56 10.98
CA VAL A 559 34.41 -60.24 12.15
C VAL A 559 32.94 -60.12 11.75
N SER A 560 32.62 -59.33 10.72
CA SER A 560 31.24 -59.18 10.26
C SER A 560 31.18 -58.54 8.88
N GLN A 561 30.48 -59.18 7.94
CA GLN A 561 30.21 -58.64 6.61
C GLN A 561 29.58 -57.25 6.67
N LYS A 562 28.77 -56.94 7.69
CA LYS A 562 28.13 -55.63 7.84
C LYS A 562 29.15 -54.49 7.95
N VAL A 563 30.31 -54.71 8.57
CA VAL A 563 31.38 -53.70 8.71
C VAL A 563 32.04 -53.39 7.37
N ALA A 564 32.10 -54.37 6.46
CA ALA A 564 32.57 -54.14 5.09
C ALA A 564 31.66 -53.16 4.32
N TYR A 565 30.35 -53.25 4.53
CA TYR A 565 29.34 -52.50 3.79
C TYR A 565 29.05 -51.08 4.32
N VAL A 566 29.36 -50.78 5.59
CA VAL A 566 29.10 -49.45 6.19
C VAL A 566 29.80 -48.34 5.40
N GLY A 567 29.06 -47.43 4.76
CA GLY A 567 29.60 -46.33 3.95
C GLY A 567 29.90 -46.67 2.48
N ILE A 568 29.76 -47.94 2.08
CA ILE A 568 29.68 -48.35 0.66
C ILE A 568 28.22 -48.58 0.24
N SER A 569 27.33 -48.85 1.22
CA SER A 569 25.89 -49.01 1.01
C SER A 569 25.20 -47.81 0.36
N ASP A 570 25.75 -46.60 0.52
CA ASP A 570 25.17 -45.38 -0.07
C ASP A 570 25.53 -45.21 -1.57
N PHE A 571 26.47 -46.02 -2.09
CA PHE A 571 26.90 -46.01 -3.49
C PHE A 571 26.43 -47.23 -4.28
N TYR A 572 25.83 -48.22 -3.62
CA TYR A 572 25.14 -49.33 -4.27
C TYR A 572 23.65 -49.13 -4.08
N ASP A 573 22.95 -48.76 -5.15
CA ASP A 573 21.49 -48.81 -5.22
C ASP A 573 21.05 -50.27 -5.10
N THR A 574 20.87 -50.74 -3.86
CA THR A 574 20.16 -51.99 -3.63
C THR A 574 18.70 -51.77 -4.02
N PRO A 575 18.11 -52.64 -4.85
CA PRO A 575 16.72 -52.50 -5.26
C PRO A 575 15.82 -52.41 -4.03
N LEU A 576 14.95 -51.39 -4.00
CA LEU A 576 14.07 -51.09 -2.88
C LEU A 576 13.14 -52.27 -2.57
N GLU A 577 13.42 -53.09 -1.55
CA GLU A 577 12.64 -54.31 -1.29
C GLU A 577 11.23 -54.04 -0.75
N LYS A 578 11.01 -52.88 -0.10
CA LYS A 578 9.72 -52.47 0.47
C LYS A 578 9.63 -50.96 0.66
N TYR A 579 8.41 -50.44 0.67
CA TYR A 579 8.15 -49.05 1.08
C TYR A 579 8.31 -48.88 2.59
N TYR A 580 8.89 -47.77 3.00
CA TYR A 580 9.08 -47.43 4.42
C TYR A 580 7.96 -46.53 4.95
N GLU A 581 7.23 -45.88 4.04
CA GLU A 581 6.05 -45.06 4.26
C GLU A 581 4.90 -45.91 4.84
N PRO A 582 4.21 -45.44 5.90
CA PRO A 582 3.16 -46.23 6.56
C PRO A 582 2.00 -46.58 5.62
N GLU A 583 1.63 -45.67 4.73
CA GLU A 583 0.57 -45.85 3.73
C GLU A 583 0.89 -46.90 2.65
N LEU A 584 2.16 -47.13 2.35
CA LEU A 584 2.59 -47.99 1.22
C LEU A 584 3.27 -49.28 1.67
N ARG A 585 3.47 -49.48 2.98
CA ARG A 585 4.19 -50.63 3.54
C ARG A 585 3.58 -52.00 3.17
N GLY A 586 2.30 -52.03 2.78
CA GLY A 586 1.59 -53.22 2.31
C GLY A 586 1.65 -53.46 0.80
N GLU A 587 2.13 -52.49 0.02
CA GLU A 587 2.15 -52.56 -1.45
C GLU A 587 3.45 -53.21 -1.97
N PRO A 588 3.39 -54.02 -3.03
CA PRO A 588 4.57 -54.60 -3.65
C PRO A 588 5.37 -53.53 -4.41
N VAL A 589 6.70 -53.55 -4.30
CA VAL A 589 7.57 -52.67 -5.08
C VAL A 589 7.67 -53.20 -6.51
N LEU A 590 7.11 -52.45 -7.46
CA LEU A 590 7.20 -52.74 -8.89
C LEU A 590 8.33 -51.93 -9.51
N TYR A 591 9.03 -52.51 -10.49
CA TYR A 591 10.12 -51.83 -11.21
C TYR A 591 9.74 -51.67 -12.67
N ASN A 592 10.19 -50.58 -13.30
CA ASN A 592 10.05 -50.40 -14.75
C ASN A 592 11.13 -51.18 -15.51
N ASP A 593 11.07 -51.14 -16.84
CA ASP A 593 12.03 -51.78 -17.75
C ASP A 593 13.48 -51.29 -17.58
N LEU A 594 13.68 -50.18 -16.86
CA LEU A 594 14.99 -49.60 -16.53
C LEU A 594 15.46 -49.97 -15.11
N GLY A 595 14.74 -50.82 -14.38
CA GLY A 595 15.10 -51.28 -13.03
C GLY A 595 14.86 -50.26 -11.92
N VAL A 596 14.03 -49.23 -12.16
CA VAL A 596 13.72 -48.16 -11.19
C VAL A 596 12.37 -48.45 -10.52
N PRO A 597 12.25 -48.36 -9.18
CA PRO A 597 10.98 -48.60 -8.48
C PRO A 597 9.94 -47.55 -8.86
N ILE A 598 8.75 -48.01 -9.22
CA ILE A 598 7.61 -47.19 -9.65
C ILE A 598 6.68 -46.98 -8.44
N HIS A 599 6.12 -45.79 -8.30
CA HIS A 599 5.13 -45.54 -7.26
C HIS A 599 3.77 -46.17 -7.62
N PRO A 600 3.14 -46.95 -6.73
CA PRO A 600 2.00 -47.82 -7.05
C PRO A 600 0.76 -47.06 -7.50
N GLU A 601 0.52 -45.83 -7.01
CA GLU A 601 -0.65 -45.04 -7.39
C GLU A 601 -0.52 -44.31 -8.74
N THR A 602 0.70 -44.12 -9.25
CA THR A 602 0.94 -43.36 -10.49
C THR A 602 1.08 -44.24 -11.73
N TYR A 603 1.03 -45.57 -11.56
CA TYR A 603 1.14 -46.54 -12.63
C TYR A 603 -0.25 -47.08 -13.00
N VAL A 604 -0.97 -46.31 -13.81
CA VAL A 604 -2.16 -46.74 -14.56
C VAL A 604 -1.92 -46.46 -16.04
#